data_AF-A0A164SE88-F1
#
_entry.id   AF-A0A164SE88-F1
#
_cell.length_a   1.000
_cell.length_b   1.000
_cell.length_c   1.000
_cell.angle_alpha   90.00
_cell.angle_beta   90.00
_cell.angle_gamma   90.00
#
_symmetry.space_group_name_H-M   'P 1'
#
loop_
_entity.id
_entity.type
_entity.pdbx_description
1 polymer ?
#
loop_
_entity_poly.entity_id
_entity_poly.type
_entity_poly.pdbx_seq_one_letter_code
_entity_poly.pdbx_strand_id
1 'polypeptide(L)'
;MKGYCFPPFSPIMRVLNKIRREQANIVLIAPLWTGQAWFPSLLELAVGVPRIIRPEVNLLTSAQGNQHPLSKSHLLLVAWKLSGIAWEGEAFRHKWSSLSWQETVPPRTLLTSPPGVTERIDPLEHAKIGIHPLVIKLLKGCYNQNPPSPRYSNLWDPEVVLNFVKGMDDNDALGLPSLSRKLATLMTLATLMRTSELAAIVLNSIRVESGVAIFCLNRPRKTQMGGPLQSFSIPSFREANSCSVACLVSYISRTTTKRSGMDLNSLFVSLVSPHKAITGNTIGRWIKEFLRKGGVDTSVFSAYSTRGAAASKAVSTGVSIDEILRAGNWRTNSTFARFYKRNLQPSSVPDIAVSQAEDSA
;
A
#
# COMPACT_ATOMS: atom_id res chain seq x y z
N MET A 1 -5.74 22.77 41.48
CA MET A 1 -5.34 21.62 42.33
C MET A 1 -4.72 20.56 41.41
N LYS A 2 -3.49 20.08 41.66
CA LYS A 2 -2.91 18.97 40.89
C LYS A 2 -3.47 17.68 41.47
N GLY A 3 -4.29 16.95 40.72
CA GLY A 3 -4.86 15.69 41.20
C GLY A 3 -3.78 14.61 41.29
N TYR A 4 -3.93 13.68 42.22
CA TYR A 4 -3.11 12.46 42.31
C TYR A 4 -4.01 11.25 42.18
N CYS A 5 -3.58 10.23 41.44
CA CYS A 5 -4.32 8.99 41.29
C CYS A 5 -3.37 7.79 41.26
N PHE A 6 -3.67 6.77 42.06
CA PHE A 6 -3.07 5.45 41.97
C PHE A 6 -4.20 4.41 41.99
N PRO A 7 -4.86 4.18 40.85
CA PRO A 7 -6.02 3.31 40.79
C PRO A 7 -5.59 1.83 40.73
N PRO A 8 -6.50 0.90 41.06
CA PRO A 8 -6.34 -0.49 40.64
C PRO A 8 -6.09 -0.58 39.12
N PHE A 9 -5.46 -1.66 38.65
CA PHE A 9 -5.01 -1.70 37.25
C PHE A 9 -6.15 -1.80 36.23
N SER A 10 -7.23 -2.51 36.57
CA SER A 10 -8.39 -2.72 35.69
C SER A 10 -9.09 -1.41 35.25
N PRO A 11 -9.25 -0.37 36.10
CA PRO A 11 -9.83 0.90 35.68
C PRO A 11 -8.87 1.91 35.02
N ILE A 12 -7.57 1.62 34.82
CA ILE A 12 -6.62 2.62 34.27
C ILE A 12 -7.14 3.28 32.99
N MET A 13 -7.67 2.51 32.04
CA MET A 13 -8.26 3.07 30.81
C MET A 13 -9.42 4.04 31.09
N ARG A 14 -10.29 3.71 32.06
CA ARG A 14 -11.42 4.57 32.45
C ARG A 14 -10.92 5.87 33.09
N VAL A 15 -9.84 5.80 33.87
CA VAL A 15 -9.18 6.97 34.47
C VAL A 15 -8.60 7.87 33.38
N LEU A 16 -7.87 7.33 32.40
CA LEU A 16 -7.34 8.11 31.28
C LEU A 16 -8.44 8.81 30.48
N ASN A 17 -9.55 8.11 30.22
CA ASN A 17 -10.71 8.69 29.53
C ASN A 17 -11.38 9.81 30.35
N LYS A 18 -11.43 9.67 31.68
CA LYS A 18 -11.92 10.70 32.58
C LYS A 18 -11.02 11.94 32.57
N ILE A 19 -9.70 11.77 32.61
CA ILE A 19 -8.72 12.86 32.49
C ILE A 19 -8.94 13.65 31.19
N ARG A 20 -9.08 12.94 30.06
CA ARG A 20 -9.33 13.54 28.76
C ARG A 20 -10.66 14.30 28.73
N ARG A 21 -11.75 13.68 29.20
CA ARG A 21 -13.09 14.29 29.19
C ARG A 21 -13.17 15.53 30.08
N GLU A 22 -12.53 15.49 31.25
CA GLU A 22 -12.60 16.56 32.25
C GLU A 22 -11.46 17.57 32.11
N GLN A 23 -10.62 17.44 31.07
CA GLN A 23 -9.45 18.31 30.83
C GLN A 23 -8.56 18.44 32.07
N ALA A 24 -8.44 17.35 32.83
CA ALA A 24 -7.81 17.38 34.14
C ALA A 24 -6.28 17.30 34.04
N ASN A 25 -5.60 17.89 35.02
CA ASN A 25 -4.16 17.82 35.19
C ASN A 25 -3.82 17.00 36.43
N ILE A 26 -3.24 15.81 36.24
CA ILE A 26 -2.99 14.87 37.34
C ILE A 26 -1.62 14.20 37.28
N VAL A 27 -1.18 13.68 38.42
CA VAL A 27 -0.11 12.69 38.51
C VAL A 27 -0.77 11.31 38.65
N LEU A 28 -0.55 10.44 37.66
CA LEU A 28 -1.00 9.06 37.68
C LEU A 28 0.18 8.14 38.00
N ILE A 29 0.02 7.28 39.00
CA ILE A 29 0.94 6.16 39.22
C ILE A 29 0.39 4.95 38.48
N ALA A 30 1.18 4.41 37.56
CA ALA A 30 0.82 3.24 36.76
C ALA A 30 2.04 2.34 36.54
N PRO A 31 1.84 1.02 36.37
CA PRO A 31 2.93 0.11 36.06
C PRO A 31 3.49 0.37 34.65
N LEU A 32 4.79 0.14 34.46
CA LEU A 32 5.41 0.22 33.13
C LEU A 32 5.09 -1.02 32.31
N TRP A 33 3.87 -1.11 31.78
CA TRP A 33 3.40 -2.24 30.97
C TRP A 33 3.09 -1.79 29.55
N THR A 34 4.11 -1.77 28.70
CA THR A 34 4.01 -1.27 27.31
C THR A 34 3.05 -2.06 26.43
N GLY A 35 2.77 -3.33 26.77
CA GLY A 35 1.83 -4.20 26.06
C GLY A 35 0.35 -4.01 26.42
N GLN A 36 0.02 -3.13 27.37
CA GLN A 36 -1.37 -2.91 27.77
C GLN A 36 -2.10 -1.95 26.82
N ALA A 37 -3.38 -2.23 26.54
CA ALA A 37 -4.19 -1.43 25.62
C ALA A 37 -4.33 0.05 26.02
N TRP A 38 -4.19 0.38 27.30
CA TRP A 38 -4.23 1.75 27.82
C TRP A 38 -2.90 2.51 27.73
N PHE A 39 -1.80 1.82 27.45
CA PHE A 39 -0.47 2.42 27.46
C PHE A 39 -0.29 3.52 26.38
N PRO A 40 -0.77 3.36 25.13
CA PRO A 40 -0.68 4.43 24.13
C PRO A 40 -1.45 5.69 24.54
N SER A 41 -2.64 5.54 25.12
CA SER A 41 -3.45 6.67 25.60
C SER A 41 -2.79 7.39 26.78
N LEU A 42 -2.03 6.67 27.61
CA LEU A 42 -1.26 7.26 28.69
C LEU A 42 -0.08 8.09 28.14
N LEU A 43 0.64 7.60 27.12
CA LEU A 43 1.70 8.35 26.46
C LEU A 43 1.18 9.60 25.76
N GLU A 44 0.00 9.52 25.16
CA GLU A 44 -0.66 10.65 24.50
C GLU A 44 -0.99 11.79 25.47
N LEU A 45 -1.41 11.45 26.68
CA LEU A 45 -1.76 12.42 27.72
C LEU A 45 -0.55 12.94 28.50
N ALA A 46 0.65 12.38 28.30
CA ALA A 46 1.84 12.74 29.05
C ALA A 46 2.33 14.15 28.70
N VAL A 47 2.61 14.95 29.74
CA VAL A 47 3.09 16.34 29.63
C VAL A 47 4.38 16.58 30.41
N GLY A 48 5.07 15.51 30.78
CA GLY A 48 6.31 15.57 31.54
C GLY A 48 7.08 14.26 31.47
N VAL A 49 8.38 14.34 31.75
CA VAL A 49 9.26 13.17 31.75
C VAL A 49 8.78 12.20 32.83
N PRO A 50 8.45 10.94 32.48
CA PRO A 50 8.02 9.95 33.45
C PRO A 50 9.10 9.73 34.51
N ARG A 51 8.69 9.60 35.77
CA ARG A 51 9.61 9.32 36.88
C ARG A 51 9.44 7.88 37.32
N ILE A 52 10.45 7.06 37.07
CA ILE A 52 10.50 5.70 37.57
C ILE A 52 10.61 5.76 39.10
N ILE A 53 9.71 5.07 39.78
CA ILE A 53 9.74 4.92 41.23
C ILE A 53 10.62 3.71 41.54
N ARG A 54 11.66 3.91 42.34
CA ARG A 54 12.56 2.83 42.74
C ARG A 54 11.78 1.81 43.57
N PRO A 55 11.85 0.51 43.25
CA PRO A 55 11.24 -0.52 44.08
C PRO A 55 11.85 -0.49 45.49
N GLU A 56 11.03 -0.25 46.50
CA GLU A 56 11.41 -0.33 47.92
C GLU A 56 10.50 -1.33 48.64
N VAL A 57 11.02 -1.98 49.68
CA VAL A 57 10.32 -3.04 50.45
C VAL A 57 8.99 -2.54 51.05
N ASN A 58 8.87 -1.23 51.28
CA ASN A 58 7.69 -0.60 51.84
C ASN A 58 6.91 0.27 50.83
N LEU A 59 7.25 0.20 49.54
CA LEU A 59 6.66 1.08 48.52
C LEU A 59 5.15 0.82 48.34
N LEU A 60 4.74 -0.43 48.50
CA LEU A 60 3.35 -0.88 48.35
C LEU A 60 2.75 -1.28 49.69
N THR A 61 2.92 -0.42 50.69
CA THR A 61 2.35 -0.61 52.03
C THR A 61 1.12 0.28 52.19
N SER A 62 0.01 -0.31 52.64
CA SER A 62 -1.21 0.44 52.98
C SER A 62 -0.99 1.36 54.19
N ALA A 63 -1.90 2.31 54.40
CA ALA A 63 -1.89 3.19 55.58
C ALA A 63 -1.96 2.43 56.93
N GLN A 64 -2.40 1.18 56.91
CA GLN A 64 -2.50 0.29 58.07
C GLN A 64 -1.28 -0.63 58.22
N GLY A 65 -0.22 -0.44 57.42
CA GLY A 65 1.00 -1.26 57.48
C GLY A 65 0.91 -2.58 56.71
N ASN A 66 -0.24 -2.92 56.12
CA ASN A 66 -0.39 -4.14 55.34
C ASN A 66 0.33 -4.05 53.99
N GLN A 67 1.08 -5.09 53.64
CA GLN A 67 1.77 -5.24 52.36
C GLN A 67 0.79 -5.58 51.24
N HIS A 68 0.90 -4.90 50.09
CA HIS A 68 0.07 -5.18 48.92
C HIS A 68 0.36 -6.58 48.35
N PRO A 69 -0.63 -7.33 47.83
CA PRO A 69 -0.40 -8.67 47.26
C PRO A 69 0.67 -8.75 46.17
N LEU A 70 0.95 -7.63 45.50
CA LEU A 70 1.95 -7.51 44.45
C LEU A 70 3.32 -6.98 44.94
N SER A 71 3.51 -6.76 46.24
CA SER A 71 4.81 -6.36 46.80
C SER A 71 5.89 -7.43 46.62
N LYS A 72 5.50 -8.69 46.40
CA LYS A 72 6.39 -9.81 46.06
C LYS A 72 6.76 -9.89 44.57
N SER A 73 6.18 -9.05 43.72
CA SER A 73 6.45 -9.01 42.28
C SER A 73 7.40 -7.87 41.93
N HIS A 74 8.23 -8.03 40.89
CA HIS A 74 9.11 -6.99 40.36
C HIS A 74 8.32 -5.87 39.62
N LEU A 75 7.36 -5.26 40.30
CA LEU A 75 6.47 -4.25 39.74
C LEU A 75 7.22 -2.91 39.59
N LEU A 76 7.55 -2.55 38.35
CA LEU A 76 8.10 -1.25 38.05
C LEU A 76 6.98 -0.20 37.94
N LEU A 77 6.88 0.67 38.95
CA LEU A 77 5.94 1.78 38.96
C LEU A 77 6.56 3.05 38.39
N VAL A 78 5.73 3.80 37.67
CA VAL A 78 6.13 5.06 37.06
C VAL A 78 5.10 6.12 37.40
N ALA A 79 5.58 7.29 37.82
CA ALA A 79 4.76 8.48 37.98
C ALA A 79 4.70 9.25 36.66
N TRP A 80 3.49 9.44 36.17
CA TRP A 80 3.19 10.12 34.92
C TRP A 80 2.48 11.44 35.19
N LYS A 81 3.04 12.54 34.69
CA LYS A 81 2.33 13.81 34.68
C LYS A 81 1.46 13.86 33.44
N LEU A 82 0.15 13.86 33.63
CA LEU A 82 -0.85 13.78 32.58
C LEU A 82 -1.71 15.05 32.50
N SER A 83 -2.08 15.44 31.30
CA SER A 83 -3.06 16.49 31.03
C SER A 83 -4.11 16.03 30.03
N GLY A 84 -5.36 16.36 30.27
CA GLY A 84 -6.43 16.21 29.29
C GLY A 84 -6.40 17.26 28.17
N ILE A 85 -5.62 18.33 28.34
CA ILE A 85 -5.49 19.41 27.35
C ILE A 85 -4.59 18.94 26.20
N ALA A 86 -5.18 18.80 25.01
CA ALA A 86 -4.54 18.14 23.86
C ALA A 86 -3.20 18.79 23.45
N TRP A 87 -3.13 20.12 23.43
CA TRP A 87 -1.94 20.83 22.98
C TRP A 87 -0.77 20.74 23.96
N GLU A 88 -1.01 20.52 25.26
CA GLU A 88 0.07 20.34 26.25
C GLU A 88 0.81 19.01 26.00
N GLY A 89 0.07 17.95 25.70
CA GLY A 89 0.65 16.65 25.34
C GLY A 89 1.37 16.68 23.99
N GLU A 90 0.80 17.40 23.02
CA GLU A 90 1.42 17.61 21.71
C GLU A 90 2.73 18.41 21.81
N ALA A 91 2.74 19.52 22.54
CA ALA A 91 3.93 20.33 22.79
C ALA A 91 5.04 19.52 23.48
N PHE A 92 4.68 18.67 24.46
CA PHE A 92 5.62 17.78 25.11
C PHE A 92 6.22 16.75 24.13
N ARG A 93 5.40 16.12 23.28
CA ARG A 93 5.87 15.16 22.26
C ARG A 93 6.78 15.82 21.23
N HIS A 94 6.44 17.01 20.74
CA HIS A 94 7.29 17.76 19.81
C HIS A 94 8.65 18.09 20.43
N LYS A 95 8.68 18.54 21.69
CA LYS A 95 9.91 18.81 22.43
C LYS A 95 10.75 17.54 22.67
N TRP A 96 10.11 16.40 22.90
CA TRP A 96 10.81 15.13 23.07
C TRP A 96 11.33 14.54 21.75
N SER A 97 10.59 14.73 20.66
CA SER A 97 11.02 14.35 19.32
C SER A 97 12.24 15.15 18.86
N SER A 98 12.45 16.39 19.32
CA SER A 98 13.65 17.15 18.97
C SER A 98 14.87 16.78 19.81
N LEU A 99 14.68 16.20 21.01
CA LEU A 99 15.74 15.80 21.93
C LEU A 99 16.18 14.33 21.77
N SER A 100 15.41 13.51 21.06
CA SER A 100 15.68 12.07 20.86
C SER A 100 16.45 11.76 19.56
N TRP A 101 16.85 12.78 18.81
CA TRP A 101 17.62 12.63 17.57
C TRP A 101 19.00 13.27 17.72
N GLN A 102 19.98 12.47 18.13
CA GLN A 102 21.35 12.62 17.65
C GLN A 102 21.65 11.47 16.68
N GLU A 103 22.20 11.83 15.53
CA GLU A 103 22.56 10.95 14.41
C GLU A 103 23.38 9.72 14.84
N THR A 104 22.89 8.54 14.46
CA THR A 104 23.75 7.39 14.18
C THR A 104 23.28 6.70 12.89
N VAL A 105 23.99 7.03 11.79
CA VAL A 105 24.33 6.18 10.62
C VAL A 105 23.17 5.59 9.76
N PRO A 106 23.30 5.51 8.41
CA PRO A 106 22.17 5.23 7.53
C PRO A 106 21.70 3.76 7.59
N PRO A 107 20.38 3.50 7.50
CA PRO A 107 19.85 2.14 7.45
C PRO A 107 20.14 1.51 6.09
N ARG A 108 21.13 0.62 6.03
CA ARG A 108 21.20 -0.37 4.95
C ARG A 108 20.43 -1.63 5.37
N THR A 109 19.58 -2.08 4.44
CA THR A 109 18.90 -3.38 4.33
C THR A 109 17.73 -3.68 5.29
N LEU A 110 16.52 -3.77 4.72
CA LEU A 110 15.32 -4.32 5.34
C LEU A 110 15.07 -5.75 4.82
N LEU A 111 14.95 -6.73 5.72
CA LEU A 111 13.75 -7.55 6.00
C LEU A 111 14.14 -8.88 6.69
N THR A 112 13.61 -9.04 7.91
CA THR A 112 13.57 -10.24 8.77
C THR A 112 14.87 -10.74 9.39
N SER A 113 15.35 -9.98 10.38
CA SER A 113 15.88 -10.51 11.64
C SER A 113 15.93 -9.32 12.60
N PRO A 114 15.31 -9.35 13.79
CA PRO A 114 15.50 -8.27 14.76
C PRO A 114 16.84 -8.48 15.49
N PRO A 115 17.81 -7.56 15.36
CA PRO A 115 18.96 -7.48 16.25
C PRO A 115 18.64 -6.50 17.39
N GLY A 116 18.66 -6.96 18.63
CA GLY A 116 18.47 -6.13 19.81
C GLY A 116 17.83 -6.89 20.96
N VAL A 117 18.60 -7.04 22.04
CA VAL A 117 18.24 -7.78 23.26
C VAL A 117 16.97 -7.16 23.87
N THR A 118 15.87 -7.92 23.82
CA THR A 118 14.68 -7.65 24.63
C THR A 118 14.91 -8.26 26.00
N GLU A 119 14.86 -7.44 27.05
CA GLU A 119 14.87 -7.94 28.42
C GLU A 119 13.73 -8.95 28.62
N ARG A 120 14.11 -10.07 29.23
CA ARG A 120 13.34 -11.31 29.35
C ARG A 120 11.95 -11.09 29.96
N ILE A 121 10.92 -11.46 29.21
CA ILE A 121 9.74 -12.12 29.77
C ILE A 121 10.16 -13.56 30.05
N ASP A 122 9.77 -14.12 31.19
CA ASP A 122 10.11 -15.49 31.59
C ASP A 122 9.97 -16.49 30.43
N PRO A 123 10.89 -17.46 30.32
CA PRO A 123 11.02 -18.31 29.15
C PRO A 123 9.77 -19.18 28.98
N LEU A 124 8.90 -18.73 28.08
CA LEU A 124 7.85 -19.52 27.54
C LEU A 124 8.53 -20.62 26.71
N GLU A 125 8.52 -21.85 27.25
CA GLU A 125 9.21 -23.03 26.73
C GLU A 125 9.32 -23.02 25.20
N HIS A 126 10.52 -22.74 24.71
CA HIS A 126 11.02 -22.99 23.35
C HIS A 126 10.15 -22.54 22.14
N ALA A 127 9.09 -21.74 22.33
CA ALA A 127 8.18 -21.37 21.26
C ALA A 127 8.29 -19.87 20.95
N LYS A 128 8.55 -19.53 19.68
CA LYS A 128 8.52 -18.14 19.18
C LYS A 128 7.18 -17.51 19.61
N ILE A 129 7.17 -16.31 20.17
CA ILE A 129 5.94 -15.66 20.70
C ILE A 129 4.78 -15.66 19.69
N GLY A 130 5.07 -15.49 18.40
CA GLY A 130 4.08 -15.52 17.32
C GLY A 130 3.39 -16.87 17.07
N ILE A 131 3.89 -17.96 17.65
CA ILE A 131 3.27 -19.31 17.56
C ILE A 131 2.55 -19.72 18.85
N HIS A 132 2.53 -18.87 19.88
CA HIS A 132 1.82 -19.16 21.12
C HIS A 132 0.31 -19.33 20.86
N PRO A 133 -0.35 -20.40 21.36
CA PRO A 133 -1.77 -20.67 21.10
C PRO A 133 -2.72 -19.50 21.40
N LEU A 134 -2.53 -18.81 22.53
CA LEU A 134 -3.27 -17.59 22.86
C LEU A 134 -3.05 -16.43 21.87
N VAL A 135 -1.83 -16.19 21.40
CA VAL A 135 -1.53 -15.17 20.37
C VAL A 135 -2.19 -15.53 19.06
N ILE A 136 -2.11 -16.79 18.62
CA ILE A 136 -2.80 -17.27 17.42
C ILE A 136 -4.32 -17.12 17.56
N LYS A 137 -4.91 -17.49 18.71
CA LYS A 137 -6.35 -17.35 18.98
C LYS A 137 -6.79 -15.90 18.96
N LEU A 138 -6.02 -14.99 19.57
CA LEU A 138 -6.28 -13.56 19.54
C LEU A 138 -6.23 -13.01 18.11
N LEU A 139 -5.16 -13.29 17.35
CA LEU A 139 -5.01 -12.83 15.97
C LEU A 139 -6.10 -13.40 15.04
N LYS A 140 -6.48 -14.67 15.23
CA LYS A 140 -7.63 -15.28 14.55
C LYS A 140 -8.95 -14.57 14.92
N GLY A 141 -9.13 -14.22 16.20
CA GLY A 141 -10.26 -13.43 16.66
C GLY A 141 -10.34 -12.07 15.97
N CYS A 142 -9.24 -11.32 15.93
CA CYS A 142 -9.16 -10.04 15.22
C CYS A 142 -9.44 -10.20 13.72
N TYR A 143 -8.90 -11.24 13.09
CA TYR A 143 -9.14 -11.55 11.68
C TYR A 143 -10.62 -11.87 11.41
N ASN A 144 -11.26 -12.69 12.25
CA ASN A 144 -12.67 -13.06 12.08
C ASN A 144 -13.61 -11.89 12.36
N GLN A 145 -13.25 -10.99 13.29
CA GLN A 145 -14.03 -9.79 13.61
C GLN A 145 -13.95 -8.72 12.52
N ASN A 146 -12.80 -8.56 11.86
CA ASN A 146 -12.62 -7.61 10.77
C ASN A 146 -11.83 -8.26 9.63
N PRO A 147 -12.46 -9.17 8.87
CA PRO A 147 -11.77 -9.85 7.78
C PRO A 147 -11.29 -8.83 6.75
N PRO A 148 -10.07 -8.96 6.20
CA PRO A 148 -9.57 -8.05 5.18
C PRO A 148 -10.50 -8.04 3.97
N SER A 149 -11.22 -6.94 3.77
CA SER A 149 -12.03 -6.76 2.57
C SER A 149 -11.14 -6.36 1.39
N PRO A 150 -11.35 -6.93 0.19
CA PRO A 150 -10.64 -6.45 -0.98
C PRO A 150 -11.02 -4.99 -1.23
N ARG A 151 -10.04 -4.17 -1.64
CA ARG A 151 -10.27 -2.76 -2.00
C ARG A 151 -11.37 -2.60 -3.06
N TYR A 152 -11.48 -3.58 -3.96
CA TYR A 152 -12.46 -3.61 -5.05
C TYR A 152 -13.25 -4.91 -4.98
N SER A 153 -14.57 -4.81 -4.84
CA SER A 153 -15.51 -5.92 -4.96
C SER A 153 -15.70 -6.32 -6.43
N ASN A 154 -15.86 -5.32 -7.30
CA ASN A 154 -15.94 -5.46 -8.75
C ASN A 154 -14.90 -4.53 -9.41
N LEU A 155 -14.61 -4.75 -10.69
CA LEU A 155 -13.73 -3.91 -11.51
C LEU A 155 -14.48 -3.38 -12.73
N TRP A 156 -14.01 -2.28 -13.31
CA TRP A 156 -14.53 -1.75 -14.56
C TRP A 156 -14.14 -2.65 -15.75
N ASP A 157 -14.95 -2.69 -16.81
CA ASP A 157 -14.65 -3.46 -18.03
C ASP A 157 -13.63 -2.70 -18.92
N PRO A 158 -12.47 -3.31 -19.27
CA PRO A 158 -11.51 -2.75 -20.22
C PRO A 158 -12.11 -2.27 -21.55
N GLU A 159 -13.21 -2.86 -22.03
CA GLU A 159 -13.84 -2.51 -23.30
C GLU A 159 -14.30 -1.04 -23.34
N VAL A 160 -14.69 -0.47 -22.19
CA VAL A 160 -15.07 0.94 -22.07
C VAL A 160 -13.93 1.85 -22.52
N VAL A 161 -12.70 1.55 -22.10
CA VAL A 161 -11.51 2.33 -22.47
C VAL A 161 -11.03 1.99 -23.88
N LEU A 162 -11.16 0.74 -24.33
CA LEU A 162 -10.81 0.36 -25.70
C LEU A 162 -11.73 1.02 -26.73
N ASN A 163 -13.03 1.10 -26.45
CA ASN A 163 -13.98 1.83 -27.30
C ASN A 163 -13.69 3.33 -27.33
N PHE A 164 -13.33 3.92 -26.19
CA PHE A 164 -12.84 5.30 -26.16
C PHE A 164 -11.61 5.48 -27.05
N VAL A 165 -10.64 4.55 -27.00
CA VAL A 165 -9.43 4.57 -27.82
C VAL A 165 -9.73 4.45 -29.33
N LYS A 166 -10.71 3.62 -29.72
CA LYS A 166 -11.14 3.46 -31.12
C LYS A 166 -11.71 4.77 -31.71
N GLY A 167 -12.33 5.61 -30.89
CA GLY A 167 -12.87 6.92 -31.30
C GLY A 167 -11.88 8.09 -31.24
N MET A 168 -10.62 7.86 -30.84
CA MET A 168 -9.60 8.91 -30.84
C MET A 168 -8.98 9.10 -32.24
N ASP A 169 -8.41 10.29 -32.46
CA ASP A 169 -7.58 10.53 -33.65
C ASP A 169 -6.40 9.56 -33.72
N ASP A 170 -5.85 9.43 -34.92
CA ASP A 170 -4.67 8.63 -35.19
C ASP A 170 -3.47 9.05 -34.34
N ASN A 171 -2.60 8.09 -34.01
CA ASN A 171 -1.49 8.29 -33.09
C ASN A 171 -0.61 9.50 -33.43
N ASP A 172 -0.44 9.79 -34.73
CA ASP A 172 0.39 10.88 -35.23
C ASP A 172 -0.30 12.25 -35.12
N ALA A 173 -1.64 12.29 -35.16
CA ALA A 173 -2.43 13.50 -34.98
C ALA A 173 -2.60 13.91 -33.50
N LEU A 174 -2.49 12.95 -32.57
CA LEU A 174 -2.67 13.23 -31.15
C LEU A 174 -1.62 14.21 -30.59
N GLY A 175 -1.95 14.99 -29.58
CA GLY A 175 -0.94 15.73 -28.79
C GLY A 175 -0.07 14.78 -27.96
N LEU A 176 1.21 15.12 -27.72
CA LEU A 176 2.13 14.29 -26.94
C LEU A 176 1.56 13.90 -25.56
N PRO A 177 0.89 14.79 -24.79
CA PRO A 177 0.24 14.40 -23.55
C PRO A 177 -0.83 13.31 -23.70
N SER A 178 -1.64 13.36 -24.76
CA SER A 178 -2.68 12.36 -25.00
C SER A 178 -2.06 11.03 -25.45
N LEU A 179 -1.10 11.08 -26.37
CA LEU A 179 -0.36 9.91 -26.83
C LEU A 179 0.38 9.20 -25.68
N SER A 180 1.01 9.96 -24.78
CA SER A 180 1.74 9.40 -23.63
C SER A 180 0.81 8.65 -22.67
N ARG A 181 -0.36 9.21 -22.39
CA ARG A 181 -1.38 8.61 -21.51
C ARG A 181 -2.03 7.38 -22.16
N LYS A 182 -2.31 7.46 -23.46
CA LYS A 182 -2.80 6.34 -24.29
C LYS A 182 -1.82 5.18 -24.23
N LEU A 183 -0.54 5.43 -24.54
CA LEU A 183 0.50 4.41 -24.50
C LEU A 183 0.62 3.75 -23.12
N ALA A 184 0.73 4.53 -22.05
CA ALA A 184 0.86 3.99 -20.69
C ALA A 184 -0.31 3.07 -20.31
N THR A 185 -1.53 3.44 -20.72
CA THR A 185 -2.73 2.64 -20.44
C THR A 185 -2.77 1.38 -21.30
N LEU A 186 -2.54 1.48 -22.61
CA LEU A 186 -2.51 0.32 -23.52
C LEU A 186 -1.42 -0.69 -23.13
N MET A 187 -0.23 -0.20 -22.76
CA MET A 187 0.86 -1.07 -22.27
C MET A 187 0.45 -1.79 -20.98
N THR A 188 -0.24 -1.12 -20.06
CA THR A 188 -0.72 -1.75 -18.82
C THR A 188 -1.76 -2.84 -19.11
N LEU A 189 -2.71 -2.55 -20.00
CA LEU A 189 -3.76 -3.50 -20.41
C LEU A 189 -3.15 -4.73 -21.10
N ALA A 190 -2.18 -4.52 -21.99
CA ALA A 190 -1.56 -5.61 -22.76
C ALA A 190 -0.60 -6.48 -21.92
N THR A 191 0.13 -5.90 -20.97
CA THR A 191 1.22 -6.60 -20.27
C THR A 191 0.93 -6.95 -18.82
N LEU A 192 -0.15 -6.40 -18.24
CA LEU A 192 -0.44 -6.49 -16.81
C LEU A 192 0.69 -5.90 -15.92
N MET A 193 1.53 -5.03 -16.46
CA MET A 193 2.62 -4.39 -15.71
C MET A 193 2.11 -3.38 -14.67
N ARG A 194 2.85 -3.24 -13.57
CA ARG A 194 2.65 -2.17 -12.59
C ARG A 194 3.20 -0.86 -13.15
N THR A 195 2.75 0.26 -12.60
CA THR A 195 3.27 1.59 -13.00
C THR A 195 4.77 1.75 -12.75
N SER A 196 5.31 1.11 -11.70
CA SER A 196 6.74 1.05 -11.45
C SER A 196 7.51 0.22 -12.48
N GLU A 197 6.87 -0.80 -13.07
CA GLU A 197 7.46 -1.63 -14.13
C GLU A 197 7.45 -0.85 -15.45
N LEU A 198 6.37 -0.14 -15.78
CA LEU A 198 6.33 0.76 -16.93
C LEU A 198 7.41 1.86 -16.86
N ALA A 199 7.62 2.44 -15.68
CA ALA A 199 8.68 3.45 -15.47
C ALA A 199 10.10 2.87 -15.61
N ALA A 200 10.24 1.55 -15.54
CA ALA A 200 11.52 0.85 -15.62
C ALA A 200 11.85 0.35 -17.03
N ILE A 201 10.97 0.52 -18.02
CA ILE A 201 11.21 0.07 -19.40
C ILE A 201 12.41 0.83 -19.99
N VAL A 202 13.37 0.06 -20.51
CA VAL A 202 14.62 0.56 -21.09
C VAL A 202 14.43 0.87 -22.56
N LEU A 203 14.59 2.13 -22.95
CA LEU A 203 14.36 2.60 -24.32
C LEU A 203 15.22 1.85 -25.34
N ASN A 204 16.53 1.75 -25.11
CA ASN A 204 17.48 1.12 -26.03
C ASN A 204 17.32 -0.42 -26.12
N SER A 205 16.52 -1.01 -25.23
CA SER A 205 16.18 -2.44 -25.31
C SER A 205 14.99 -2.73 -26.22
N ILE A 206 14.23 -1.70 -26.62
CA ILE A 206 13.01 -1.85 -27.40
C ILE A 206 13.37 -2.20 -28.84
N ARG A 207 12.84 -3.33 -29.32
CA ARG A 207 12.94 -3.79 -30.71
C ARG A 207 11.55 -4.13 -31.20
N VAL A 208 11.25 -3.85 -32.46
CA VAL A 208 9.99 -4.27 -33.10
C VAL A 208 10.38 -5.16 -34.27
N GLU A 209 10.10 -6.45 -34.14
CA GLU A 209 10.51 -7.48 -35.09
C GLU A 209 9.30 -8.34 -35.43
N SER A 210 9.05 -8.57 -36.73
CA SER A 210 7.96 -9.44 -37.20
C SER A 210 6.59 -9.15 -36.57
N GLY A 211 6.27 -7.88 -36.32
CA GLY A 211 5.01 -7.47 -35.70
C GLY A 211 4.94 -7.70 -34.18
N VAL A 212 6.07 -7.90 -33.49
CA VAL A 212 6.13 -8.04 -32.04
C VAL A 212 7.11 -7.03 -31.47
N ALA A 213 6.67 -6.27 -30.46
CA ALA A 213 7.56 -5.39 -29.68
C ALA A 213 8.19 -6.18 -28.53
N ILE A 214 9.52 -6.17 -28.44
CA ILE A 214 10.32 -6.81 -27.40
C ILE A 214 11.06 -5.75 -26.61
N PHE A 215 11.09 -5.87 -25.27
CA PHE A 215 11.82 -4.92 -24.41
C PHE A 215 12.18 -5.51 -23.04
N CYS A 216 13.08 -4.85 -22.32
CA CYS A 216 13.54 -5.22 -20.99
C CYS A 216 13.29 -4.09 -19.96
N LEU A 217 13.37 -4.45 -18.68
CA LEU A 217 13.30 -3.51 -17.56
C LEU A 217 14.70 -3.27 -16.98
N ASN A 218 15.00 -2.07 -16.49
CA ASN A 218 16.30 -1.76 -15.86
C ASN A 218 16.43 -2.25 -14.41
N ARG A 219 15.37 -2.84 -13.85
CA ARG A 219 15.35 -3.33 -12.48
C ARG A 219 14.50 -4.60 -12.39
N PRO A 220 14.83 -5.51 -11.46
CA PRO A 220 14.01 -6.68 -11.18
C PRO A 220 12.59 -6.28 -10.77
N ARG A 221 11.61 -7.12 -11.11
CA ARG A 221 10.25 -6.94 -10.59
C ARG A 221 10.25 -7.17 -9.07
N LYS A 222 9.32 -6.54 -8.35
CA LYS A 222 9.23 -6.65 -6.87
C LYS A 222 9.16 -8.10 -6.34
N THR A 223 8.63 -9.02 -7.15
CA THR A 223 8.47 -10.43 -6.82
C THR A 223 9.58 -11.32 -7.39
N GLN A 224 10.56 -10.74 -8.08
CA GLN A 224 11.71 -11.46 -8.60
C GLN A 224 12.75 -11.64 -7.49
N MET A 225 13.01 -12.89 -7.12
CA MET A 225 13.91 -13.26 -6.03
C MET A 225 15.35 -13.54 -6.50
N GLY A 226 15.63 -13.40 -7.80
CA GLY A 226 16.92 -13.67 -8.45
C GLY A 226 16.81 -13.85 -9.97
N GLY A 227 17.93 -14.10 -10.64
CA GLY A 227 17.98 -14.38 -12.09
C GLY A 227 18.08 -13.14 -13.00
N PRO A 228 18.30 -13.34 -14.31
CA PRO A 228 18.45 -12.25 -15.27
C PRO A 228 17.16 -11.42 -15.41
N LEU A 229 17.30 -10.19 -15.91
CA LEU A 229 16.17 -9.34 -16.24
C LEU A 229 15.36 -9.99 -17.36
N GLN A 230 14.06 -10.17 -17.14
CA GLN A 230 13.15 -10.77 -18.13
C GLN A 230 12.93 -9.83 -19.32
N SER A 231 12.88 -10.39 -20.52
CA SER A 231 12.35 -9.73 -21.71
C SER A 231 10.84 -9.92 -21.78
N PHE A 232 10.16 -8.93 -22.34
CA PHE A 232 8.70 -8.91 -22.52
C PHE A 232 8.39 -8.74 -24.00
N SER A 233 7.39 -9.48 -24.48
CA SER A 233 6.89 -9.38 -25.85
C SER A 233 5.44 -8.90 -25.86
N ILE A 234 5.11 -8.04 -26.81
CA ILE A 234 3.74 -7.57 -27.07
C ILE A 234 3.46 -7.73 -28.56
N PRO A 235 2.45 -8.51 -28.96
CA PRO A 235 2.06 -8.61 -30.36
C PRO A 235 1.42 -7.31 -30.83
N SER A 236 1.71 -6.94 -32.07
CA SER A 236 1.01 -5.88 -32.79
C SER A 236 -0.35 -6.39 -33.27
N PHE A 237 -1.32 -5.48 -33.33
CA PHE A 237 -2.67 -5.74 -33.84
C PHE A 237 -2.94 -4.92 -35.09
N ARG A 238 -3.87 -5.38 -35.93
CA ARG A 238 -4.24 -4.70 -37.19
C ARG A 238 -4.82 -3.30 -36.95
N GLU A 239 -5.63 -3.15 -35.91
CA GLU A 239 -6.22 -1.86 -35.53
C GLU A 239 -5.18 -0.94 -34.88
N ALA A 240 -4.60 -0.04 -35.66
CA ALA A 240 -3.50 0.84 -35.23
C ALA A 240 -3.83 1.70 -34.00
N ASN A 241 -5.08 2.14 -33.84
CA ASN A 241 -5.47 2.99 -32.72
C ASN A 241 -5.55 2.24 -31.39
N SER A 242 -6.01 0.99 -31.41
CA SER A 242 -6.04 0.10 -30.23
C SER A 242 -4.70 -0.61 -30.01
N CYS A 243 -3.82 -0.62 -31.03
CA CYS A 243 -2.53 -1.31 -30.98
C CYS A 243 -1.51 -0.57 -30.10
N SER A 244 -1.13 -1.22 -29.00
CA SER A 244 -0.08 -0.73 -28.10
C SER A 244 1.28 -0.57 -28.80
N VAL A 245 1.62 -1.46 -29.74
CA VAL A 245 2.88 -1.41 -30.52
C VAL A 245 2.90 -0.22 -31.47
N ALA A 246 1.82 0.04 -32.20
CA ALA A 246 1.73 1.21 -33.08
C ALA A 246 1.83 2.52 -32.28
N CYS A 247 1.13 2.59 -31.14
CA CYS A 247 1.21 3.72 -30.22
C CYS A 247 2.62 3.91 -29.63
N LEU A 248 3.34 2.81 -29.36
CA LEU A 248 4.72 2.82 -28.85
C LEU A 248 5.68 3.40 -29.88
N VAL A 249 5.59 2.97 -31.13
CA VAL A 249 6.44 3.46 -32.23
C VAL A 249 6.24 4.96 -32.45
N SER A 250 4.98 5.43 -32.55
CA SER A 250 4.68 6.87 -32.71
C SER A 250 5.19 7.69 -31.49
N TYR A 251 5.06 7.16 -30.27
CA TYR A 251 5.57 7.82 -29.08
C TYR A 251 7.10 7.93 -29.05
N ILE A 252 7.82 6.86 -29.41
CA ILE A 252 9.29 6.88 -29.49
C ILE A 252 9.72 7.94 -30.51
N SER A 253 9.17 7.90 -31.73
CA SER A 253 9.46 8.88 -32.79
C SER A 253 9.31 10.33 -32.29
N ARG A 254 8.18 10.65 -31.63
CA ARG A 254 7.88 12.01 -31.15
C ARG A 254 8.69 12.46 -29.94
N THR A 255 9.34 11.53 -29.25
CA THR A 255 10.13 11.83 -28.07
C THR A 255 11.64 11.76 -28.31
N THR A 256 12.08 11.28 -29.47
CA THR A 256 13.50 11.24 -29.89
C THR A 256 14.20 12.58 -29.71
N THR A 257 13.66 13.65 -30.32
CA THR A 257 14.27 15.00 -30.26
C THR A 257 14.24 15.61 -28.86
N LYS A 258 13.34 15.14 -27.99
CA LYS A 258 13.21 15.59 -26.59
C LYS A 258 14.25 14.96 -25.65
N ARG A 259 15.04 14.00 -26.15
CA ARG A 259 16.09 13.28 -25.42
C ARG A 259 17.49 13.76 -25.78
N SER A 260 17.61 14.56 -26.84
CA SER A 260 18.89 15.03 -27.36
C SER A 260 19.71 15.71 -26.25
N GLY A 261 20.95 15.26 -26.07
CA GLY A 261 21.88 15.80 -25.08
C GLY A 261 21.69 15.29 -23.65
N MET A 262 20.86 14.27 -23.42
CA MET A 262 20.66 13.65 -22.11
C MET A 262 21.04 12.17 -22.14
N ASP A 263 21.74 11.68 -21.11
CA ASP A 263 21.92 10.24 -20.88
C ASP A 263 20.63 9.65 -20.29
N LEU A 264 19.62 9.48 -21.14
CA LEU A 264 18.27 9.10 -20.75
C LEU A 264 17.80 7.84 -21.47
N ASN A 265 17.85 6.71 -20.77
CA ASN A 265 17.46 5.40 -21.32
C ASN A 265 16.09 4.91 -20.82
N SER A 266 15.23 5.80 -20.31
CA SER A 266 13.87 5.46 -19.87
C SER A 266 12.87 5.68 -21.00
N LEU A 267 11.94 4.73 -21.22
CA LEU A 267 10.90 4.87 -22.25
C LEU A 267 10.06 6.13 -22.02
N PHE A 268 9.47 6.29 -20.83
CA PHE A 268 8.58 7.42 -20.55
C PHE A 268 9.33 8.63 -19.98
N VAL A 269 8.97 9.81 -20.48
CA VAL A 269 9.56 11.10 -20.06
C VAL A 269 8.54 12.14 -19.64
N SER A 270 9.00 13.13 -18.88
CA SER A 270 8.19 14.26 -18.44
C SER A 270 7.64 15.00 -19.66
N LEU A 271 6.37 15.40 -19.59
CA LEU A 271 5.74 16.24 -20.61
C LEU A 271 6.26 17.68 -20.57
N VAL A 272 6.90 18.07 -19.46
CA VAL A 272 7.47 19.40 -19.24
C VAL A 272 8.98 19.31 -19.39
N SER A 273 9.58 20.32 -20.04
CA SER A 273 11.03 20.51 -20.11
C SER A 273 11.65 20.50 -18.70
N PRO A 274 12.81 19.87 -18.47
CA PRO A 274 13.73 19.29 -19.46
C PRO A 274 13.47 17.80 -19.73
N HIS A 275 12.20 17.36 -19.80
CA HIS A 275 11.81 16.03 -20.29
C HIS A 275 12.56 14.84 -19.63
N LYS A 276 12.84 14.93 -18.32
CA LYS A 276 13.51 13.88 -17.53
C LYS A 276 12.67 12.59 -17.45
N ALA A 277 13.30 11.47 -17.05
CA ALA A 277 12.61 10.22 -16.72
C ALA A 277 11.52 10.47 -15.67
N ILE A 278 10.38 9.78 -15.82
CA ILE A 278 9.28 9.87 -14.86
C ILE A 278 9.20 8.65 -13.96
N THR A 279 8.58 8.83 -12.79
CA THR A 279 8.36 7.74 -11.84
C THR A 279 7.03 7.04 -12.08
N GLY A 280 6.86 5.86 -11.45
CA GLY A 280 5.59 5.13 -11.46
C GLY A 280 4.41 5.94 -10.89
N ASN A 281 4.65 6.94 -10.03
CA ASN A 281 3.60 7.82 -9.54
C ASN A 281 3.05 8.71 -10.66
N THR A 282 3.92 9.28 -11.51
CA THR A 282 3.50 10.08 -12.66
C THR A 282 2.75 9.23 -13.67
N ILE A 283 3.23 8.03 -13.98
CA ILE A 283 2.53 7.07 -14.84
C ILE A 283 1.15 6.71 -14.26
N GLY A 284 1.06 6.51 -12.94
CA GLY A 284 -0.22 6.26 -12.28
C GLY A 284 -1.21 7.42 -12.44
N ARG A 285 -0.75 8.67 -12.35
CA ARG A 285 -1.59 9.85 -12.62
C ARG A 285 -2.04 9.90 -14.08
N TRP A 286 -1.16 9.57 -15.02
CA TRP A 286 -1.48 9.52 -16.45
C TRP A 286 -2.53 8.48 -16.79
N ILE A 287 -2.37 7.26 -16.28
CA ILE A 287 -3.36 6.18 -16.47
C ILE A 287 -4.69 6.60 -15.84
N LYS A 288 -4.68 7.07 -14.58
CA LYS A 288 -5.93 7.50 -13.92
C LYS A 288 -6.67 8.58 -14.72
N GLU A 289 -5.95 9.58 -15.22
CA GLU A 289 -6.55 10.64 -16.06
C GLU A 289 -7.09 10.09 -17.38
N PHE A 290 -6.41 9.12 -18.00
CA PHE A 290 -6.89 8.48 -19.22
C PHE A 290 -8.15 7.64 -18.98
N LEU A 291 -8.18 6.86 -17.88
CA LEU A 291 -9.36 6.10 -17.46
C LEU A 291 -10.57 7.02 -17.25
N ARG A 292 -10.35 8.15 -16.58
CA ARG A 292 -11.40 9.16 -16.35
C ARG A 292 -11.98 9.67 -17.67
N LYS A 293 -11.12 9.99 -18.64
CA LYS A 293 -11.56 10.44 -19.97
C LYS A 293 -12.29 9.35 -20.75
N GLY A 294 -11.91 8.09 -20.55
CA GLY A 294 -12.60 6.94 -21.13
C GLY A 294 -13.90 6.55 -20.44
N GLY A 295 -14.38 7.29 -19.43
CA GLY A 295 -15.65 7.03 -18.76
C GLY A 295 -15.59 6.10 -17.54
N VAL A 296 -14.39 5.73 -17.07
CA VAL A 296 -14.24 4.97 -15.83
C VAL A 296 -14.37 5.90 -14.63
N ASP A 297 -15.17 5.51 -13.63
CA ASP A 297 -15.28 6.27 -12.37
C ASP A 297 -13.99 6.19 -11.55
N THR A 298 -13.20 7.26 -11.61
CA THR A 298 -11.91 7.34 -10.90
C THR A 298 -12.00 7.87 -9.47
N SER A 299 -13.21 8.14 -8.97
CA SER A 299 -13.46 8.31 -7.53
C SER A 299 -13.35 6.96 -6.81
N VAL A 300 -13.79 5.89 -7.49
CA VAL A 300 -13.70 4.51 -7.03
C VAL A 300 -12.38 3.88 -7.49
N PHE A 301 -12.11 3.88 -8.80
CA PHE A 301 -11.00 3.15 -9.39
C PHE A 301 -9.72 3.97 -9.50
N SER A 302 -8.61 3.35 -9.09
CA SER A 302 -7.27 3.92 -9.27
C SER A 302 -6.55 3.28 -10.45
N ALA A 303 -5.42 3.85 -10.88
CA ALA A 303 -4.58 3.24 -11.92
C ALA A 303 -4.12 1.80 -11.60
N TYR A 304 -4.09 1.41 -10.32
CA TYR A 304 -3.73 0.05 -9.92
C TYR A 304 -4.82 -0.98 -10.24
N SER A 305 -6.06 -0.54 -10.46
CA SER A 305 -7.18 -1.41 -10.85
C SER A 305 -7.05 -1.93 -12.27
N THR A 306 -6.37 -1.20 -13.17
CA THR A 306 -6.22 -1.53 -14.60
C THR A 306 -5.69 -2.94 -14.85
N ARG A 307 -4.68 -3.33 -14.07
CA ARG A 307 -4.10 -4.68 -14.14
C ARG A 307 -5.12 -5.77 -13.77
N GLY A 308 -5.90 -5.54 -12.72
CA GLY A 308 -6.94 -6.48 -12.30
C GLY A 308 -8.06 -6.56 -13.34
N ALA A 309 -8.46 -5.42 -13.89
CA ALA A 309 -9.51 -5.32 -14.90
C ALA A 309 -9.12 -6.07 -16.19
N ALA A 310 -7.92 -5.78 -16.71
CA ALA A 310 -7.36 -6.47 -17.88
C ALA A 310 -7.24 -7.98 -17.68
N ALA A 311 -6.70 -8.41 -16.54
CA ALA A 311 -6.57 -9.84 -16.25
C ALA A 311 -7.92 -10.53 -16.07
N SER A 312 -8.90 -9.87 -15.45
CA SER A 312 -10.26 -10.41 -15.30
C SER A 312 -10.97 -10.52 -16.66
N LYS A 313 -10.78 -9.53 -17.55
CA LYS A 313 -11.28 -9.59 -18.93
C LYS A 313 -10.65 -10.73 -19.72
N ALA A 314 -9.33 -10.91 -19.61
CA ALA A 314 -8.61 -12.02 -20.24
C ALA A 314 -9.18 -13.39 -19.82
N VAL A 315 -9.52 -13.56 -18.53
CA VAL A 315 -10.21 -14.76 -18.05
C VAL A 315 -11.58 -14.93 -18.72
N SER A 316 -12.40 -13.87 -18.76
CA SER A 316 -13.74 -13.95 -19.36
C SER A 316 -13.71 -14.19 -20.87
N THR A 317 -12.63 -13.83 -21.56
CA THR A 317 -12.44 -14.08 -22.99
C THR A 317 -11.71 -15.40 -23.27
N GLY A 318 -11.50 -16.25 -22.26
CA GLY A 318 -10.96 -17.60 -22.45
C GLY A 318 -9.44 -17.73 -22.53
N VAL A 319 -8.67 -16.67 -22.19
CA VAL A 319 -7.20 -16.77 -22.11
C VAL A 319 -6.83 -17.72 -20.95
N SER A 320 -5.83 -18.58 -21.18
CA SER A 320 -5.45 -19.57 -20.16
C SER A 320 -4.95 -18.89 -18.88
N ILE A 321 -5.26 -19.50 -17.73
CA ILE A 321 -4.80 -18.97 -16.43
C ILE A 321 -3.27 -18.92 -16.38
N ASP A 322 -2.57 -19.89 -16.97
CA ASP A 322 -1.11 -19.93 -16.97
C ASP A 322 -0.48 -18.78 -17.78
N GLU A 323 -1.07 -18.39 -18.91
CA GLU A 323 -0.64 -17.18 -19.65
C GLU A 323 -0.85 -15.91 -18.84
N ILE A 324 -2.00 -15.79 -18.17
CA ILE A 324 -2.33 -14.63 -17.31
C ILE A 324 -1.36 -14.56 -16.12
N LEU A 325 -1.05 -15.70 -15.49
CA LEU A 325 -0.07 -15.78 -14.41
C LEU A 325 1.34 -15.39 -14.88
N ARG A 326 1.76 -15.86 -16.06
CA ARG A 326 3.04 -15.49 -16.67
C ARG A 326 3.11 -13.99 -16.98
N ALA A 327 2.11 -13.44 -17.67
CA ALA A 327 2.06 -12.02 -18.02
C ALA A 327 2.04 -11.11 -16.77
N GLY A 328 1.22 -11.47 -15.78
CA GLY A 328 1.16 -10.77 -14.51
C GLY A 328 2.42 -10.95 -13.66
N ASN A 329 3.25 -11.97 -13.88
CA ASN A 329 4.27 -12.41 -12.94
C ASN A 329 3.67 -12.72 -11.54
N TRP A 330 2.60 -13.53 -11.53
CA TRP A 330 1.97 -14.04 -10.32
C TRP A 330 2.42 -15.47 -10.04
N ARG A 331 2.89 -15.73 -8.81
CA ARG A 331 3.45 -17.03 -8.42
C ARG A 331 2.45 -18.19 -8.44
N THR A 332 1.20 -17.92 -8.06
CA THR A 332 0.16 -18.94 -7.95
C THR A 332 -1.19 -18.42 -8.40
N ASN A 333 -2.04 -19.32 -8.93
CA ASN A 333 -3.44 -19.03 -9.21
C ASN A 333 -4.18 -18.50 -7.96
N SER A 334 -3.90 -19.05 -6.78
CA SER A 334 -4.50 -18.56 -5.53
C SER A 334 -4.20 -17.08 -5.26
N THR A 335 -2.99 -16.61 -5.59
CA THR A 335 -2.63 -15.18 -5.45
C THR A 335 -3.41 -14.34 -6.46
N PHE A 336 -3.50 -14.79 -7.71
CA PHE A 336 -4.28 -14.12 -8.74
C PHE A 336 -5.77 -14.05 -8.39
N ALA A 337 -6.39 -15.19 -8.08
CA ALA A 337 -7.79 -15.31 -7.72
C ALA A 337 -8.14 -14.44 -6.50
N ARG A 338 -7.33 -14.49 -5.46
CA ARG A 338 -7.58 -13.74 -4.22
C ARG A 338 -7.48 -12.23 -4.42
N PHE A 339 -6.49 -11.74 -5.17
CA PHE A 339 -6.17 -10.31 -5.19
C PHE A 339 -6.55 -9.55 -6.47
N TYR A 340 -6.73 -10.25 -7.59
CA TYR A 340 -6.82 -9.62 -8.91
C TYR A 340 -8.01 -10.07 -9.75
N LYS A 341 -8.45 -11.33 -9.64
CA LYS A 341 -9.64 -11.82 -10.33
C LYS A 341 -10.90 -11.25 -9.66
N ARG A 342 -11.65 -10.42 -10.37
CA ARG A 342 -12.92 -9.85 -9.90
C ARG A 342 -13.96 -9.90 -11.01
N ASN A 343 -15.23 -9.79 -10.65
CA ASN A 343 -16.28 -9.59 -11.64
C ASN A 343 -16.12 -8.22 -12.28
N LEU A 344 -16.40 -8.15 -13.58
CA LEU A 344 -16.43 -6.90 -14.32
C LEU A 344 -17.81 -6.27 -14.21
N GLN A 345 -17.86 -4.95 -14.05
CA GLN A 345 -19.10 -4.20 -14.16
C GLN A 345 -19.64 -4.36 -15.59
N PRO A 346 -20.97 -4.58 -15.75
CA PRO A 346 -21.58 -4.66 -17.07
C PRO A 346 -21.29 -3.38 -17.84
N SER A 347 -20.87 -3.52 -19.10
CA SER A 347 -20.67 -2.37 -19.98
C SER A 347 -22.02 -1.68 -20.17
N SER A 348 -22.10 -0.37 -19.89
CA SER A 348 -23.30 0.44 -20.14
C SER A 348 -23.52 0.74 -21.63
N VAL A 349 -23.11 -0.18 -22.51
CA VAL A 349 -23.51 -0.16 -23.91
C VAL A 349 -24.93 -0.73 -23.90
N PRO A 350 -25.95 -0.01 -24.40
CA PRO A 350 -27.29 -0.58 -24.50
C PRO A 350 -27.20 -1.79 -25.43
N ASP A 351 -27.39 -2.99 -24.87
CA ASP A 351 -27.70 -4.16 -25.66
C ASP A 351 -28.98 -3.85 -26.41
N ILE A 352 -28.88 -3.71 -27.74
CA ILE A 352 -30.03 -3.84 -28.61
C ILE A 352 -30.44 -5.31 -28.45
N ALA A 353 -31.43 -5.53 -27.58
CA ALA A 353 -32.09 -6.81 -27.45
C ALA A 353 -32.62 -7.22 -28.82
N VAL A 354 -31.90 -8.14 -29.49
CA VAL A 354 -32.45 -8.88 -30.62
C VAL A 354 -33.48 -9.81 -30.02
N SER A 355 -34.74 -9.39 -30.04
CA SER A 355 -35.86 -10.28 -29.86
C SER A 355 -35.81 -11.30 -31.01
N GLN A 356 -35.56 -12.55 -30.67
CA GLN A 356 -35.92 -13.65 -31.55
C GLN A 356 -37.44 -13.73 -31.52
N ALA A 357 -38.08 -13.33 -32.62
CA ALA A 357 -39.43 -13.77 -32.92
C ALA A 357 -39.34 -15.27 -33.28
N GLU A 358 -39.91 -16.10 -32.42
CA GLU A 358 -40.25 -17.48 -32.77
C GLU A 358 -41.44 -17.44 -33.73
N ASP A 359 -41.19 -17.67 -35.02
CA ASP A 359 -42.22 -18.12 -35.94
C ASP A 359 -42.27 -19.65 -35.90
N SER A 360 -43.35 -20.18 -35.32
CA SER A 360 -43.78 -21.57 -35.42
C SER A 360 -45.28 -21.66 -35.16
N ALA A 361 -46.08 -21.42 -36.22
CA ALA A 361 -47.31 -22.15 -36.56
C ALA A 361 -47.94 -21.52 -37.81
#